data_AF-A0A535M2I9-F1
#
_entry.id   AF-A0A535M2I9-F1
#
_cell.length_a   1.000
_cell.length_b   1.000
_cell.length_c   1.000
_cell.angle_alpha   90.00
_cell.angle_beta   90.00
_cell.angle_gamma   90.00
#
_symmetry.space_group_name_H-M   'P 1'
#
loop_
_entity.id
_entity.type
_entity.pdbx_description
1 polymer ?
#
loop_
_entity_poly.entity_id
_entity_poly.type
_entity_poly.pdbx_seq_one_letter_code
_entity_poly.pdbx_strand_id
1 'polypeptide(L)'
;MGTASMAGASNVTAVKLNGVSADGPSVNAGTYPFFSHEHMYTRKSPAPPALANDYINFIIAPGYQSSAVPAAGFLPLSTTTRQSAADH
;
A
#
# COMPACT_ATOMS: atom_id res chain seq x y z
N MET A 1 -12.37 10.37 3.32
CA MET A 1 -11.31 9.52 3.89
C MET A 1 -11.84 8.09 3.90
N GLY A 2 -11.33 7.22 3.03
CA GLY A 2 -11.76 5.83 2.95
C GLY A 2 -10.96 4.98 3.94
N THR A 3 -11.65 4.31 4.87
CA THR A 3 -11.04 3.34 5.78
C THR A 3 -10.89 2.02 5.03
N ALA A 4 -9.71 1.74 4.49
CA ALA A 4 -9.38 0.39 4.03
C ALA A 4 -9.46 -0.53 5.25
N SER A 5 -10.47 -1.40 5.27
CA SER A 5 -10.61 -2.46 6.25
C SER A 5 -9.98 -3.72 5.65
N MET A 6 -8.89 -4.18 6.25
CA MET A 6 -8.28 -5.49 5.98
C MET A 6 -9.19 -6.58 6.57
N ALA A 7 -10.44 -6.66 6.11
CA ALA A 7 -11.40 -7.64 6.59
C ALA A 7 -10.83 -9.04 6.35
N GLY A 8 -10.53 -9.75 7.44
CA GLY A 8 -9.98 -11.09 7.40
C GLY A 8 -10.91 -12.05 6.65
N ALA A 9 -10.34 -13.15 6.16
CA ALA A 9 -11.13 -14.26 5.62
C ALA A 9 -12.26 -14.65 6.61
N SER A 10 -13.40 -15.08 6.09
CA SER A 10 -14.66 -15.25 6.84
C SER A 10 -14.64 -16.22 8.03
N ASN A 11 -13.49 -16.82 8.35
CA ASN A 11 -13.24 -17.74 9.46
C ASN A 11 -12.04 -17.35 10.33
N VAL A 12 -11.44 -16.17 10.14
CA VAL A 12 -10.33 -15.67 10.97
C VAL A 12 -10.64 -14.28 11.51
N THR A 13 -10.24 -14.03 12.75
CA THR A 13 -10.37 -12.72 13.39
C THR A 13 -9.01 -12.06 13.45
N ALA A 14 -8.91 -10.83 12.94
CA ALA A 14 -7.71 -10.03 13.06
C ALA A 14 -7.47 -9.66 14.53
N VAL A 15 -6.29 -9.98 15.05
CA VAL A 15 -5.86 -9.59 16.40
C VAL A 15 -5.16 -8.24 16.37
N LYS A 16 -5.23 -7.52 17.49
CA LYS A 16 -4.48 -6.29 17.70
C LYS A 16 -3.08 -6.61 18.22
N LEU A 17 -2.09 -5.85 17.77
CA LEU A 17 -0.73 -5.93 18.31
C LEU A 17 -0.56 -4.83 19.36
N ASN A 18 -0.31 -5.19 20.62
CA ASN A 18 -0.18 -4.23 21.72
C ASN A 18 -1.38 -3.25 21.82
N GLY A 19 -2.59 -3.72 21.49
CA GLY A 19 -3.79 -2.89 21.45
C GLY A 19 -3.96 -2.02 20.20
N VAL A 20 -3.01 -2.06 19.25
CA VAL A 20 -3.04 -1.32 17.98
C VAL A 20 -3.61 -2.19 16.85
N SER A 21 -4.52 -1.62 16.07
CA SER A 21 -5.15 -2.27 14.91
C SER A 21 -4.28 -2.21 13.66
N ALA A 22 -4.40 -3.21 12.79
CA ALA A 22 -3.76 -3.24 11.48
C ALA A 22 -4.57 -2.41 10.46
N ASP A 23 -4.55 -1.08 10.60
CA ASP A 23 -5.31 -0.17 9.73
C ASP A 23 -4.45 1.00 9.22
N GLY A 24 -4.95 1.69 8.20
CA GLY A 24 -4.27 2.83 7.57
C GLY A 24 -3.84 3.93 8.55
N PRO A 25 -4.71 4.38 9.47
CA PRO A 25 -4.32 5.35 10.50
C PRO A 25 -3.16 4.87 11.38
N SER A 26 -3.16 3.62 11.82
CA SER A 26 -2.12 3.08 12.71
C SER A 26 -0.79 2.87 11.99
N VAL A 27 -0.83 2.45 10.72
CA VAL A 27 0.36 2.37 9.86
C VAL A 27 0.93 3.77 9.60
N ASN A 28 0.10 4.75 9.21
CA ASN A 28 0.56 6.12 8.95
C ASN A 28 1.08 6.83 10.22
N ALA A 29 0.52 6.50 11.39
CA ALA A 29 1.00 7.00 12.68
C ALA A 29 2.25 6.26 13.19
N GLY A 30 2.63 5.15 12.56
CA GLY A 30 3.78 4.36 12.97
C GLY A 30 3.61 3.49 14.19
N THR A 31 2.38 3.34 14.66
CA THR A 31 2.06 2.53 15.83
C THR A 31 1.84 1.07 15.45
N TYR A 32 1.58 0.79 14.17
CA TYR A 32 1.51 -0.57 13.63
C TYR A 32 2.74 -0.86 12.74
N PRO A 33 3.73 -1.62 13.23
CA PRO A 33 5.01 -1.79 12.54
C PRO A 33 5.00 -2.86 11.44
N PHE A 34 3.95 -3.68 11.34
CA PHE A 34 3.87 -4.75 10.35
C PHE A 34 3.18 -4.26 9.07
N PHE A 35 3.95 -3.63 8.20
CA PHE A 35 3.53 -3.27 6.84
C PHE A 35 4.73 -3.38 5.89
N SER A 36 4.47 -3.34 4.59
CA SER A 36 5.51 -3.26 3.58
C SER A 36 4.98 -2.55 2.33
N HIS A 37 5.90 -2.07 1.51
CA HIS A 37 5.59 -1.58 0.17
C HIS A 37 5.54 -2.74 -0.81
N GLU A 38 4.50 -2.79 -1.65
CA GLU A 38 4.53 -3.66 -2.81
C GLU A 38 5.46 -3.09 -3.88
N HIS A 39 6.31 -3.95 -4.43
CA HIS A 39 7.33 -3.57 -5.41
C HIS A 39 7.00 -4.14 -6.78
N MET A 40 7.21 -3.34 -7.83
CA MET A 40 7.22 -3.78 -9.22
C MET A 40 8.67 -3.83 -9.71
N TYR A 41 9.08 -4.98 -10.26
CA TYR A 41 10.44 -5.16 -10.78
C TYR A 41 10.43 -5.28 -12.30
N THR A 42 11.30 -4.51 -12.96
CA THR A 42 11.56 -4.62 -14.39
C THR A 42 13.02 -4.95 -14.66
N ARG A 43 13.29 -5.66 -15.76
CA ARG A 43 14.67 -5.92 -16.19
C ARG A 43 15.26 -4.63 -16.77
N LYS A 44 16.02 -3.90 -15.95
CA LYS A 44 16.51 -2.53 -16.24
C LYS A 44 15.35 -1.52 -16.39
N SER A 45 15.70 -0.23 -16.53
CA SER A 45 14.71 0.79 -16.88
C SER A 45 14.23 0.54 -18.32
N PRO A 46 12.92 0.40 -18.58
CA PRO A 46 12.40 0.16 -19.92
C PRO A 46 12.73 1.37 -20.83
N ALA A 47 13.47 1.15 -21.91
CA ALA A 47 13.77 2.21 -22.87
C ALA A 47 12.48 2.63 -23.60
N PRO A 48 12.17 3.94 -23.73
CA PRO A 48 10.99 4.37 -24.48
C PRO A 48 11.05 3.96 -25.97
N PRO A 49 9.90 3.66 -26.61
CA PRO A 49 8.58 3.46 -26.02
C PRO A 49 8.43 2.07 -25.40
N ALA A 50 8.02 1.99 -24.13
CA ALA A 50 7.82 0.72 -23.44
C ALA A 50 6.51 0.72 -22.65
N LEU A 51 5.58 -0.14 -23.06
CA LEU A 51 4.28 -0.36 -22.41
C LEU A 51 4.40 -0.65 -20.90
N ALA A 52 5.49 -1.28 -20.47
CA ALA A 52 5.77 -1.52 -19.06
C ALA A 52 5.87 -0.21 -18.27
N ASN A 53 6.53 0.82 -18.81
CA ASN A 53 6.65 2.11 -18.15
C ASN A 53 5.29 2.83 -18.08
N ASP A 54 4.51 2.77 -19.17
CA ASP A 54 3.17 3.36 -19.19
C ASP A 54 2.23 2.72 -18.17
N TYR A 55 2.32 1.40 -18.01
CA TYR A 55 1.53 0.67 -17.02
C TYR A 55 1.97 1.00 -15.58
N ILE A 56 3.28 1.09 -15.32
CA ILE A 56 3.79 1.53 -14.02
C ILE A 56 3.28 2.94 -13.70
N ASN A 57 3.36 3.86 -14.67
CA ASN A 57 2.87 5.24 -14.54
C ASN A 57 1.36 5.29 -14.29
N PHE A 58 0.59 4.40 -14.92
CA PHE A 58 -0.84 4.27 -14.69
C PHE A 58 -1.16 3.82 -13.26
N ILE A 59 -0.46 2.80 -12.73
CA ILE A 59 -0.67 2.30 -11.37
C ILE A 59 -0.36 3.38 -10.32
N ILE A 60 0.74 4.13 -10.49
CA ILE A 60 1.14 5.18 -9.54
C ILE A 60 0.31 6.47 -9.69
N ALA A 61 -0.50 6.59 -10.75
CA ALA A 61 -1.29 7.78 -11.00
C ALA A 61 -2.29 8.04 -9.85
N PRO A 62 -2.53 9.33 -9.49
CA PRO A 62 -3.41 9.67 -8.38
C PRO A 62 -4.82 9.07 -8.47
N GLY A 63 -5.37 8.97 -9.70
CA GLY A 63 -6.69 8.38 -9.94
C GLY A 63 -6.75 6.91 -9.56
N TYR A 64 -5.73 6.12 -9.94
CA TYR A 64 -5.66 4.70 -9.61
C TYR A 64 -5.39 4.50 -8.11
N GLN A 65 -4.45 5.27 -7.56
CA GLN A 65 -4.08 5.22 -6.14
C GLN A 65 -5.21 5.61 -5.19
N SER A 66 -6.12 6.51 -5.60
CA SER A 66 -7.24 6.95 -4.76
C SER A 66 -8.51 6.08 -4.89
N SER A 67 -8.57 5.18 -5.88
CA SER A 67 -9.77 4.38 -6.16
C SER A 67 -9.50 2.87 -6.10
N ALA A 68 -8.74 2.34 -7.06
CA ALA A 68 -8.52 0.92 -7.23
C ALA A 68 -7.71 0.31 -6.07
N VAL A 69 -6.70 1.03 -5.57
CA VAL A 69 -5.83 0.56 -4.48
C VAL A 69 -6.62 0.34 -3.17
N PRO A 70 -7.40 1.33 -2.65
CA PRO A 70 -8.27 1.11 -1.49
C PRO A 70 -9.35 0.04 -1.73
N ALA A 71 -9.92 -0.02 -2.93
CA ALA A 71 -10.94 -1.02 -3.27
C ALA A 71 -10.39 -2.45 -3.19
N ALA A 72 -9.09 -2.63 -3.45
CA ALA A 72 -8.38 -3.89 -3.29
C ALA A 72 -7.92 -4.17 -1.84
N GLY A 73 -8.21 -3.28 -0.89
CA GLY A 73 -7.84 -3.42 0.52
C GLY A 73 -6.47 -2.84 0.89
N PHE A 74 -5.74 -2.25 -0.05
CA PHE A 74 -4.41 -1.69 0.20
C PHE A 74 -4.44 -0.22 0.60
N LEU A 75 -3.33 0.25 1.17
CA LEU A 75 -3.12 1.67 1.45
C LEU A 75 -2.52 2.36 0.21
N PRO A 76 -2.99 3.58 -0.16
CA PRO A 76 -2.34 4.38 -1.19
C PRO A 76 -0.88 4.71 -0.84
N LEU A 77 -0.02 4.86 -1.86
CA LEU A 77 1.40 5.18 -1.67
C LEU A 77 1.66 6.45 -0.82
N SER A 78 0.74 7.42 -0.86
CA SER A 78 0.82 8.66 -0.06
C SER A 78 0.64 8.45 1.45
N THR A 79 0.15 7.28 1.88
CA THR A 79 -0.21 6.98 3.27
C THR A 79 0.98 6.49 4.10
N THR A 80 2.04 5.99 3.46
CA THR A 80 3.21 5.40 4.15
C THR A 80 4.49 6.21 3.96
N THR A 81 4.44 7.33 3.22
CA THR A 81 5.60 8.15 2.83
C THR A 81 6.37 8.73 4.03
N ARG A 82 5.81 8.76 5.24
CA ARG A 82 6.50 9.29 6.44
C ARG A 82 7.29 8.24 7.24
N GLN A 83 7.21 6.96 6.89
CA GLN A 83 7.99 5.91 7.53
C GLN A 83 8.74 5.06 6.51
N SER A 84 9.72 5.67 5.86
CA SER A 84 10.88 4.97 5.29
C SER A 84 11.80 4.38 6.37
N ALA A 85 11.31 4.16 7.60
CA ALA A 85 12.10 3.65 8.73
C ALA A 85 12.32 2.12 8.67
N ALA A 86 11.73 1.44 7.67
CA ALA A 86 11.94 0.01 7.39
C ALA A 86 12.69 -0.26 6.07
N ASP A 87 12.95 0.78 5.26
CA ASP A 87 13.62 0.64 3.95
C ASP A 87 15.16 0.88 4.02
N HIS A 88 15.73 0.92 5.23
CA HIS A 88 17.18 0.97 5.49
C HIS A 88 17.61 0.09 6.65
#